data_AF-A0A2W6E744-F1
#
_entry.id   AF-A0A2W6E744-F1
#
_cell.length_a   1.000
_cell.length_b   1.000
_cell.length_c   1.000
_cell.angle_alpha   90.00
_cell.angle_beta   90.00
_cell.angle_gamma   90.00
#
_symmetry.space_group_name_H-M   'P 1'
#
loop_
_entity.id
_entity.type
_entity.pdbx_description
1 polymer ?
#
loop_
_entity_poly.entity_id
_entity_poly.type
_entity_poly.pdbx_seq_one_letter_code
_entity_poly.pdbx_strand_id
1 'polypeptide(L)'
;SALVAGFGGLRHLDDGGLAFAPRLPETLTRITFRLRWRGRRLQVEITPGQTEYQLLEGAGLELRHHGQPITLAMDAPVVQKIPPVPSTDHLAQPQGREPLARRLPGEAAG
;
A
#
# COMPACT_ATOMS: atom_id res chain seq x y z
N SER A 1 -2.94 11.71 -1.67
CA SER A 1 -3.45 10.63 -2.55
C SER A 1 -3.82 9.42 -1.69
N ALA A 2 -5.09 9.05 -1.63
CA ALA A 2 -5.61 8.05 -0.68
C ALA A 2 -5.17 6.60 -0.97
N LEU A 3 -4.84 6.27 -2.23
CA LEU A 3 -4.41 4.93 -2.64
C LEU A 3 -3.07 4.50 -2.01
N VAL A 4 -2.10 5.41 -1.91
CA VAL A 4 -0.75 5.12 -1.39
C VAL A 4 -0.75 5.02 0.14
N ALA A 5 -1.52 5.88 0.81
CA ALA A 5 -1.70 5.80 2.27
C ALA A 5 -2.58 4.60 2.67
N GLY A 6 -3.55 4.22 1.82
CA GLY A 6 -4.47 3.10 2.04
C GLY A 6 -3.83 1.73 1.79
N PHE A 7 -3.51 1.41 0.53
CA PHE A 7 -2.99 0.08 0.16
C PHE A 7 -1.47 -0.02 0.26
N GLY A 8 -0.77 1.08 0.00
CA GLY A 8 0.69 1.14 0.18
C GLY A 8 1.11 1.14 1.65
N GLY A 9 0.20 1.46 2.56
CA GLY A 9 0.50 1.61 3.99
C GLY A 9 1.64 2.60 4.25
N LEU A 10 1.81 3.60 3.37
CA LEU A 10 2.90 4.57 3.44
C LEU A 10 2.71 5.51 4.64
N ARG A 11 3.77 5.65 5.45
CA ARG A 11 3.84 6.56 6.59
C ARG A 11 5.18 7.29 6.57
N HIS A 12 5.15 8.59 6.92
CA HIS A 12 6.35 9.29 7.34
C HIS A 12 6.60 9.00 8.81
N LEU A 13 7.87 8.76 9.14
CA LEU A 13 8.33 8.59 10.51
C LEU A 13 8.84 9.93 11.05
N ASP A 14 8.82 10.09 12.37
CA ASP A 14 9.30 11.32 13.03
C ASP A 14 10.80 11.56 12.81
N ASP A 15 11.57 10.50 12.53
CA ASP A 15 12.98 10.57 12.12
C ASP A 15 13.17 11.02 10.65
N GLY A 16 12.09 11.32 9.93
CA GLY A 16 12.11 11.68 8.53
C GLY A 16 12.36 10.49 7.59
N GLY A 17 12.17 9.26 8.05
CA GLY A 17 12.18 8.04 7.25
C GLY A 17 10.83 7.73 6.59
N LEU A 18 10.85 6.76 5.68
CA LEU A 18 9.63 6.16 5.10
C LEU A 18 9.36 4.80 5.74
N ALA A 19 8.10 4.52 6.04
CA ALA A 19 7.64 3.20 6.43
C ALA A 19 6.47 2.75 5.55
N PHE A 20 6.44 1.46 5.24
CA PHE A 20 5.41 0.80 4.46
C PHE A 20 4.86 -0.39 5.25
N ALA A 21 3.54 -0.47 5.36
CA ALA A 21 2.82 -1.63 5.86
C ALA A 21 1.74 -2.03 4.83
N PRO A 22 2.17 -2.50 3.64
CA PRO A 22 1.27 -2.69 2.51
C PRO A 22 0.25 -3.79 2.76
N ARG A 23 -0.96 -3.57 2.27
CA ARG A 23 -2.07 -4.53 2.34
C ARG A 23 -2.78 -4.53 0.99
N LEU A 24 -2.91 -5.71 0.40
CA LEU A 24 -3.62 -5.91 -0.84
C LEU A 24 -4.96 -6.60 -0.55
N PRO A 25 -6.10 -6.00 -0.89
CA PRO A 25 -7.39 -6.67 -0.84
C PRO A 25 -7.41 -7.90 -1.74
N GLU A 26 -8.13 -8.94 -1.36
CA GLU A 26 -8.22 -10.21 -2.11
C GLU A 26 -8.76 -10.04 -3.54
N THR A 27 -9.51 -8.98 -3.81
CA THR A 27 -10.05 -8.66 -5.14
C THR A 27 -9.02 -8.11 -6.11
N LEU A 28 -7.83 -7.72 -5.64
CA LEU A 28 -6.76 -7.16 -6.46
C LEU A 28 -5.57 -8.11 -6.51
N THR A 29 -5.04 -8.34 -7.71
CA THR A 29 -3.86 -9.19 -7.91
C THR A 29 -2.55 -8.41 -7.87
N ARG A 30 -2.60 -7.11 -8.11
CA ARG A 30 -1.41 -6.24 -8.13
C ARG A 30 -1.77 -4.77 -7.97
N ILE A 31 -0.91 -4.03 -7.27
CA ILE A 31 -0.86 -2.56 -7.29
C ILE A 31 0.58 -2.14 -7.51
N THR A 32 0.80 -1.23 -8.47
CA THR A 32 2.11 -0.60 -8.66
C THR A 32 1.95 0.92 -8.64
N PHE A 33 2.80 1.60 -7.90
CA PHE A 33 2.85 3.07 -7.90
C PHE A 33 4.28 3.57 -7.78
N ARG A 34 4.47 4.85 -8.12
CA ARG A 34 5.76 5.54 -8.01
C ARG A 34 5.60 6.77 -7.13
N LEU A 35 6.64 7.09 -6.37
CA LEU A 35 6.69 8.28 -5.55
C LEU A 35 8.06 8.93 -5.59
N ARG A 36 8.09 10.22 -5.29
CA ARG A 36 9.32 10.98 -5.09
C ARG A 36 9.53 11.27 -3.61
N TRP A 37 10.74 11.05 -3.13
CA TRP A 37 11.12 11.31 -1.75
C TRP A 37 12.53 11.88 -1.69
N ARG A 38 12.68 13.12 -1.21
CA ARG A 38 14.00 13.77 -1.00
C ARG A 38 14.97 13.57 -2.19
N GLY A 39 14.53 13.92 -3.39
CA GLY A 39 15.31 13.80 -4.62
C GLY A 39 15.45 12.39 -5.19
N ARG A 40 14.80 11.38 -4.60
CA ARG A 40 14.78 10.00 -5.08
C ARG A 40 13.45 9.66 -5.72
N ARG A 41 13.46 8.72 -6.67
CA ARG A 41 12.23 8.15 -7.26
C ARG A 41 12.16 6.66 -6.94
N LEU A 42 11.10 6.26 -6.26
CA LEU A 42 10.86 4.88 -5.84
C LEU A 42 9.64 4.32 -6.60
N GLN A 43 9.74 3.09 -7.09
CA GLN A 43 8.61 2.28 -7.49
C GLN A 43 8.33 1.25 -6.40
N VAL A 44 7.05 1.07 -6.09
CA VAL A 44 6.55 0.06 -5.16
C VAL A 44 5.54 -0.78 -5.90
N GLU A 45 5.74 -2.09 -5.84
CA GLU A 45 4.84 -3.08 -6.41
C GLU A 45 4.39 -4.05 -5.32
N ILE A 46 3.08 -4.22 -5.21
CA ILE A 46 2.43 -5.04 -4.19
C ILE A 46 1.69 -6.15 -4.91
N THR A 47 1.98 -7.39 -4.55
CA THR A 47 1.26 -8.60 -4.97
C THR A 47 0.78 -9.35 -3.73
N PRO A 48 -0.07 -10.39 -3.86
CA PRO A 48 -0.42 -11.22 -2.72
C PRO A 48 0.84 -11.76 -2.03
N GLY A 49 0.96 -11.50 -0.73
CA GLY A 49 2.04 -12.02 0.11
C GLY A 49 3.38 -11.31 0.02
N GLN A 50 3.58 -10.32 -0.84
CA GLN A 50 4.88 -9.62 -0.94
C GLN A 50 4.80 -8.20 -1.53
N THR A 51 5.88 -7.45 -1.34
CA THR A 51 6.08 -6.12 -1.92
C THR A 51 7.51 -6.01 -2.44
N GLU A 52 7.64 -5.56 -3.68
CA GLU A 52 8.91 -5.22 -4.31
C GLU A 52 9.11 -3.70 -4.30
N TYR A 53 10.31 -3.29 -3.90
CA TYR A 53 10.76 -1.91 -3.89
C TYR A 53 11.92 -1.74 -4.88
N GLN A 54 11.81 -0.75 -5.76
CA GLN A 54 12.85 -0.45 -6.74
C GLN A 54 13.19 1.04 -6.74
N LEU A 55 14.45 1.36 -6.48
CA LEU A 55 14.95 2.73 -6.62
C LEU A 55 15.20 3.02 -8.11
N LEU A 56 14.43 3.94 -8.67
CA LEU A 56 14.49 4.32 -10.08
C LEU A 56 15.36 5.56 -10.35
N GLU A 57 15.67 6.33 -9.32
CA GLU A 57 16.48 7.54 -9.43
C GLU A 57 16.99 7.97 -8.03
N GLY A 58 18.21 8.50 -7.98
CA GLY A 58 18.79 9.12 -6.79
C GLY A 58 19.71 8.21 -5.99
N ALA A 59 20.17 8.72 -4.85
CA ALA A 59 21.05 8.00 -3.94
C ALA A 59 20.29 6.92 -3.15
N GLY A 60 21.04 5.98 -2.57
CA GLY A 60 20.51 4.92 -1.72
C GLY A 60 19.51 5.42 -0.67
N LEU A 61 18.53 4.57 -0.37
CA LEU A 61 17.40 4.90 0.48
C LEU A 61 17.17 3.80 1.51
N GLU A 62 17.18 4.18 2.78
CA GLU A 62 16.69 3.33 3.86
C GLU A 62 15.20 3.59 4.09
N LEU A 63 14.44 2.51 4.27
CA LEU A 63 13.02 2.57 4.61
C LEU A 63 12.65 1.39 5.51
N ARG A 64 11.46 1.42 6.12
CA ARG A 64 10.97 0.31 6.95
C ARG A 64 9.82 -0.43 6.28
N HIS A 65 9.89 -1.75 6.20
CA HIS A 65 8.77 -2.60 5.78
C HIS A 65 8.24 -3.38 6.99
N HIS A 66 6.99 -3.13 7.39
CA HIS A 66 6.41 -3.66 8.63
C HIS A 66 7.33 -3.46 9.85
N GLY A 67 7.98 -2.30 9.92
CA GLY A 67 8.91 -1.93 10.99
C GLY A 67 10.35 -2.45 10.81
N GLN A 68 10.61 -3.37 9.88
CA GLN A 68 11.95 -3.89 9.60
C GLN A 68 12.69 -2.98 8.62
N PRO A 69 13.93 -2.54 8.93
CA PRO A 69 14.71 -1.69 8.03
C PRO A 69 15.15 -2.47 6.79
N ILE A 70 15.09 -1.82 5.62
CA ILE A 70 15.65 -2.29 4.37
C ILE A 70 16.39 -1.15 3.67
N THR A 71 17.41 -1.49 2.89
CA THR A 71 18.21 -0.55 2.11
C THR A 71 17.99 -0.80 0.63
N LEU A 72 17.67 0.25 -0.12
CA LEU A 72 17.50 0.20 -1.57
C LEU A 72 18.70 0.80 -2.29
N ALA A 73 19.10 0.14 -3.37
CA ALA A 73 20.06 0.61 -4.36
C ALA A 73 19.43 0.60 -5.77
N MET A 74 19.99 1.35 -6.71
CA MET A 74 19.45 1.53 -8.07
C MET A 74 19.28 0.22 -8.84
N ASP A 75 20.22 -0.71 -8.69
CA ASP A 75 20.29 -1.92 -9.52
C ASP A 75 19.90 -3.21 -8.76
N ALA A 76 19.36 -3.06 -7.55
CA ALA A 76 19.01 -4.17 -6.68
C ALA A 76 17.60 -3.95 -6.08
N PRO A 77 16.54 -4.41 -6.76
CA PRO A 77 15.20 -4.38 -6.18
C PRO A 77 15.16 -5.30 -4.94
N VAL A 78 14.39 -4.88 -3.95
CA VAL A 78 14.24 -5.62 -2.68
C VAL A 78 12.81 -6.11 -2.56
N VAL A 79 12.65 -7.42 -2.39
CA VAL A 79 11.35 -8.09 -2.20
C VAL A 79 11.18 -8.46 -0.73
N GLN A 80 10.11 -7.96 -0.11
CA GLN A 80 9.76 -8.26 1.27
C GLN A 80 8.39 -8.94 1.37
N LYS A 81 8.26 -9.88 2.32
CA LYS A 81 7.00 -10.60 2.56
C LYS A 81 5.98 -9.74 3.32
N ILE A 82 4.73 -9.78 2.88
CA ILE A 82 3.59 -9.24 3.61
C ILE A 82 3.07 -10.35 4.55
N PRO A 83 3.10 -10.15 5.88
CA PRO A 83 2.54 -11.14 6.80
C PRO A 83 1.03 -11.27 6.57
N PRO A 84 0.45 -12.48 6.66
CA PRO A 84 -0.99 -12.67 6.50
C PRO A 84 -1.76 -11.84 7.54
N VAL A 85 -2.91 -11.31 7.14
CA VAL A 85 -3.86 -10.74 8.11
C VAL A 85 -4.56 -11.94 8.75
N PRO A 86 -4.61 -12.07 10.09
CA PRO A 86 -5.47 -13.05 10.70
C PRO A 86 -6.92 -12.77 10.25
N SER A 87 -7.58 -13.77 9.67
CA SER A 87 -8.98 -13.66 9.26
C SER A 87 -9.82 -13.34 10.49
N THR A 88 -10.26 -12.09 10.62
CA THR A 88 -11.30 -11.76 11.58
C THR A 88 -12.61 -12.26 10.98
N ASP A 89 -13.23 -13.23 11.64
CA ASP A 89 -14.65 -13.55 11.48
C ASP A 89 -15.43 -12.23 11.35
N HIS A 90 -16.31 -12.15 10.36
CA HIS A 90 -16.92 -10.90 9.89
C HIS A 90 -17.25 -9.94 11.03
N LEU A 91 -16.75 -8.71 10.97
CA LEU A 91 -17.24 -7.63 11.83
C LEU A 91 -18.74 -7.50 11.57
N ALA A 92 -19.57 -8.06 12.45
CA ALA A 92 -20.99 -7.78 12.47
C ALA A 92 -21.11 -6.27 12.71
N GLN A 93 -21.50 -5.54 11.66
CA GLN A 93 -21.76 -4.12 11.82
C GLN A 93 -22.83 -3.96 12.89
N PRO A 94 -22.67 -3.03 13.85
CA PRO A 94 -23.71 -2.79 14.82
C PRO A 94 -25.01 -2.42 14.09
N GLN A 95 -26.11 -3.01 14.54
CA GLN A 95 -27.44 -2.80 13.98
C GLN A 95 -27.72 -1.29 13.87
N GLY A 96 -28.02 -0.79 12.66
CA GLY A 96 -28.30 0.63 12.40
C GLY A 96 -27.13 1.47 11.83
N ARG A 97 -25.99 0.86 11.46
CA ARG A 97 -24.90 1.52 10.71
C ARG A 97 -24.68 0.97 9.29
N GLU A 98 -25.73 0.47 8.66
CA GLU A 98 -25.64 0.04 7.27
C GLU A 98 -25.29 1.25 6.37
N PRO A 99 -24.26 1.16 5.52
CA PRO A 99 -23.96 2.22 4.57
C PRO A 99 -25.18 2.47 3.68
N LEU A 100 -25.64 3.72 3.59
CA LEU A 100 -26.73 4.10 2.69
C LEU A 100 -26.35 3.67 1.27
N ALA A 101 -27.11 2.73 0.69
CA ALA A 101 -26.84 2.23 -0.65
C ALA A 101 -26.75 3.43 -1.61
N ARG A 102 -25.59 3.58 -2.27
CA ARG A 102 -25.39 4.61 -3.28
C ARG A 102 -26.34 4.34 -4.43
N ARG A 103 -27.47 5.04 -4.49
CA ARG A 103 -28.31 5.08 -5.70
C ARG A 103 -27.48 5.74 -6.81
N LEU A 104 -27.05 4.95 -7.79
CA LEU A 104 -26.59 5.46 -9.07
C LEU A 104 -27.83 6.02 -9.79
N PRO A 105 -27.84 7.29 -10.24
CA PRO A 105 -28.91 7.77 -11.09
C PRO A 105 -28.69 7.26 -12.52
N GLY A 106 -29.69 6.57 -13.07
CA GLY A 106 -29.84 6.42 -14.51
C GLY A 106 -30.10 5.02 -15.03
N GLU A 107 -31.29 4.47 -14.76
CA GLU A 107 -32.03 3.70 -15.77
C GLU A 107 -33.51 4.05 -15.59
N ALA A 108 -33.94 5.11 -16.31
CA ALA A 108 -35.34 5.28 -16.64
C ALA A 108 -35.49 4.78 -18.08
N ALA A 109 -36.25 3.69 -18.20
CA ALA A 109 -36.78 3.20 -19.46
C ALA A 109 -37.57 4.31 -20.17
N GLY A 110 -37.43 4.34 -21.50
CA GLY A 110 -38.22 5.13 -22.44
C GLY A 110 -37.95 4.61 -23.83
#